data_AF-A0A6P2CQM6-F1
#
_entry.id   AF-A0A6P2CQM6-F1
#
_cell.length_a   1.000
_cell.length_b   1.000
_cell.length_c   1.000
_cell.angle_alpha   90.00
_cell.angle_beta   90.00
_cell.angle_gamma   90.00
#
_symmetry.space_group_name_H-M   'P 1'
#
loop_
_entity.id
_entity.type
_entity.pdbx_description
1 polymer ?
#
loop_
_entity_poly.entity_id
_entity_poly.type
_entity_poly.pdbx_seq_one_letter_code
_entity_poly.pdbx_strand_id
1 'polypeptide(L)' 'MLQKVATGTQAPGAIGSGMSAYIRVLDIGAIRDAVAGKVPGVGPIQQRQYGCREFTVTDPDGHVLVFGECQ' A
#
# COMPACT_ATOMS: atom_id res chain seq x y z
N MET A 1 -8.86 5.24 -15.97
CA MET A 1 -8.03 4.28 -15.20
C MET A 1 -6.59 4.75 -15.32
N LEU A 2 -6.03 5.40 -14.30
CA LEU A 2 -4.67 5.96 -14.35
C LEU A 2 -3.82 5.21 -13.33
N GLN A 3 -3.12 4.18 -13.80
CA GLN A 3 -2.11 3.46 -13.03
C GLN A 3 -0.81 4.26 -13.12
N LYS A 4 -0.33 4.79 -11.99
CA LYS A 4 0.97 5.46 -11.92
C LYS A 4 2.06 4.40 -11.88
N VAL A 5 2.80 4.28 -12.97
CA VAL A 5 3.99 3.42 -13.09
C VAL A 5 5.11 4.02 -12.23
N ALA A 6 5.63 3.26 -11.27
CA ALA A 6 6.83 3.60 -10.54
C ALA A 6 8.05 3.12 -11.34
N THR A 7 8.77 4.05 -11.97
CA THR A 7 10.02 3.77 -12.68
C THR A 7 11.18 3.85 -11.67
N GLY A 8 11.67 2.70 -11.21
CA GLY A 8 12.86 2.61 -10.36
C GLY A 8 13.66 1.35 -10.70
N THR A 9 14.87 1.52 -11.23
CA THR A 9 15.77 0.44 -11.66
C THR A 9 16.46 -0.21 -10.44
N GLN A 10 16.42 -1.54 -10.29
CA GLN A 10 17.36 -2.27 -9.40
C GLN A 10 17.84 -3.61 -9.98
N ALA A 11 19.11 -3.93 -9.70
CA ALA A 11 19.87 -5.13 -10.10
C ALA A 11 20.26 -5.96 -8.84
N PRO A 12 20.90 -7.14 -8.97
CA PRO A 12 20.28 -8.45 -8.82
C PRO A 12 20.56 -9.11 -7.45
N GLY A 13 19.49 -9.40 -6.70
CA GLY A 13 19.39 -10.14 -5.42
C GLY A 13 17.97 -10.69 -5.24
N ALA A 14 17.45 -11.29 -6.31
CA ALA A 14 16.05 -11.23 -6.70
C ALA A 14 15.14 -12.28 -6.03
N ILE A 15 14.32 -11.83 -5.09
CA ILE A 15 12.89 -12.16 -5.07
C ILE A 15 12.15 -10.83 -4.84
N GLY A 16 11.20 -10.51 -5.72
CA GLY A 16 10.28 -9.39 -5.52
C GLY A 16 10.43 -8.27 -6.55
N SER A 17 9.84 -8.45 -7.73
CA SER A 17 9.75 -7.40 -8.75
C SER A 17 8.76 -6.31 -8.34
N GLY A 18 9.11 -5.44 -7.37
CA GLY A 18 8.36 -4.20 -7.06
C GLY A 18 6.84 -4.35 -7.10
N MET A 19 6.33 -5.48 -6.61
CA MET A 19 4.93 -5.85 -6.84
C MET A 19 4.07 -4.94 -5.99
N SER A 20 3.07 -4.35 -6.64
CA SER A 20 2.06 -3.54 -5.96
C SER A 20 0.77 -4.35 -5.86
N ALA A 21 0.26 -4.53 -4.65
CA ALA A 21 -1.03 -5.17 -4.40
C ALA A 21 -2.03 -4.15 -3.86
N TYR A 22 -3.26 -4.23 -4.35
CA TYR A 22 -4.38 -3.49 -3.79
C TYR A 22 -5.29 -4.47 -3.06
N ILE A 23 -5.45 -4.29 -1.76
CA ILE A 23 -6.20 -5.17 -0.88
C ILE A 23 -7.44 -4.43 -0.41
N ARG A 24 -8.62 -4.91 -0.82
CA ARG A 24 -9.89 -4.40 -0.30
C ARG A 24 -10.13 -4.93 1.11
N VAL A 25 -10.50 -4.02 2.00
CA VAL A 25 -10.81 -4.33 3.40
C VAL A 25 -12.15 -3.69 3.78
N LEU A 26 -12.78 -4.25 4.81
CA LEU A 26 -14.07 -3.75 5.30
C LEU A 26 -13.91 -2.65 6.36
N ASP A 27 -12.79 -2.62 7.07
CA ASP A 27 -12.48 -1.60 8.08
C ASP A 27 -11.01 -1.22 7.97
N ILE A 28 -10.72 -0.15 7.23
CA ILE A 28 -9.35 0.30 7.01
C ILE A 28 -8.74 0.93 8.25
N GLY A 29 -9.56 1.45 9.18
CA GLY A 29 -9.11 2.01 10.45
C GLY A 29 -8.50 0.92 11.31
N ALA A 30 -9.24 -0.16 11.54
CA ALA A 30 -8.79 -1.30 12.31
C ALA A 30 -7.51 -1.92 11.72
N ILE A 31 -7.44 -2.05 10.39
CA ILE A 31 -6.25 -2.59 9.73
C ILE A 31 -5.04 -1.65 9.92
N ARG A 32 -5.20 -0.34 9.73
CA ARG A 32 -4.10 0.62 9.94
C ARG A 32 -3.59 0.59 11.37
N ASP A 33 -4.48 0.59 12.36
CA ASP A 33 -4.11 0.61 13.77
C ASP A 33 -3.38 -0.69 14.16
N ALA A 34 -3.78 -1.83 13.59
CA ALA A 34 -3.11 -3.11 13.80
C ALA A 34 -1.67 -3.16 13.25
N VAL A 35 -1.34 -2.34 12.24
CA VAL A 35 -0.01 -2.32 11.59
C VAL A 35 0.87 -1.14 12.00
N ALA A 36 0.31 -0.03 12.48
CA ALA A 36 1.04 1.21 12.80
C ALA A 36 2.18 1.03 13.82
N GLY A 37 2.07 0.05 14.73
CA GLY A 37 3.12 -0.28 15.71
C GLY A 37 4.11 -1.36 15.26
N LYS A 38 3.90 -1.96 14.08
CA LYS A 38 4.67 -3.11 13.59
C LYS A 38 5.47 -2.80 12.34
N VAL A 39 4.97 -1.87 11.52
CA VAL A 39 5.60 -1.52 10.25
C VAL A 39 5.98 -0.04 10.27
N PRO A 40 7.26 0.30 10.02
CA PRO A 40 7.67 1.69 9.92
C PRO A 40 7.04 2.35 8.69
N GLY A 41 6.75 3.65 8.78
CA GLY A 41 6.29 4.44 7.63
C GLY A 41 4.84 4.20 7.20
N VAL A 42 3.99 3.63 8.05
CA VAL A 42 2.54 3.53 7.78
C VAL A 42 1.95 4.94 7.63
N GLY A 43 1.50 5.25 6.42
CA GLY A 43 0.91 6.54 6.09
C GLY A 43 -0.46 6.77 6.75
N PRO A 44 -0.98 8.01 6.71
CA PRO A 44 -2.37 8.28 7.10
C PRO A 44 -3.35 7.64 6.09
N ILE A 45 -4.57 7.36 6.53
CA ILE A 45 -5.67 7.04 5.62
C ILE A 45 -6.05 8.32 4.85
N GLN A 46 -6.06 8.24 3.53
CA GLN A 46 -6.40 9.33 2.62
C GLN A 46 -7.70 9.02 1.89
N GLN A 47 -8.59 10.02 1.80
CA GLN A 47 -9.74 9.96 0.92
C GLN A 47 -9.27 10.10 -0.53
N ARG A 48 -9.77 9.24 -1.41
CA ARG A 48 -9.47 9.28 -2.85
C ARG A 48 -10.65 9.82 -3.64
N GLN A 49 -10.34 10.44 -4.77
CA GLN A 49 -11.33 11.03 -5.68
C GLN A 49 -12.33 10.02 -6.27
N TYR A 50 -12.00 8.73 -6.26
CA TYR A 50 -12.86 7.65 -6.74
C TYR A 50 -13.69 6.99 -5.61
N GLY A 51 -13.86 7.68 -4.48
CA GLY A 51 -14.79 7.28 -3.42
C GLY A 51 -14.23 6.35 -2.35
N CYS A 52 -13.02 5.81 -2.51
CA CYS A 52 -12.41 4.93 -1.51
C CYS A 52 -11.48 5.67 -0.54
N ARG A 53 -11.27 5.08 0.63
CA ARG A 53 -10.27 5.48 1.63
C ARG A 53 -9.11 4.51 1.64
N GLU A 54 -7.88 5.01 1.68
CA GLU A 54 -6.69 4.17 1.50
C GLU A 54 -5.49 4.58 2.34
N PHE A 55 -4.65 3.62 2.70
CA PHE A 55 -3.27 3.87 3.13
C PHE A 55 -2.31 2.88 2.48
N THR A 56 -1.02 3.21 2.50
CA THR A 56 0.04 2.44 1.85
C THR A 56 1.10 2.02 2.85
N VAL A 57 1.61 0.82 2.65
CA VAL A 57 2.73 0.24 3.38
C VAL A 57 3.76 -0.24 2.37
N THR A 58 5.03 0.01 2.67
CA THR A 58 6.15 -0.56 1.92
C THR A 58 6.87 -1.54 2.84
N ASP A 59 7.06 -2.77 2.38
CA ASP A 59 7.84 -3.76 3.13
C ASP A 59 9.35 -3.58 2.89
N PRO A 60 10.22 -4.26 3.66
CA PRO A 60 11.67 -4.14 3.51
C PRO A 60 12.21 -4.57 2.13
N ASP A 61 11.48 -5.43 1.41
CA ASP A 61 11.84 -5.90 0.08
C ASP A 61 11.38 -4.94 -1.02
N GLY A 62 10.70 -3.85 -0.65
CA GLY A 62 10.23 -2.80 -1.56
C GLY A 62 8.88 -3.10 -2.20
N HIS A 63 8.13 -4.08 -1.71
CA HIS A 63 6.75 -4.31 -2.13
C HIS A 63 5.82 -3.23 -1.60
N VAL A 64 4.84 -2.84 -2.42
CA VAL A 64 3.87 -1.80 -2.07
C VAL A 64 2.51 -2.42 -1.86
N LEU A 65 2.00 -2.34 -0.63
CA LEU A 65 0.67 -2.78 -0.28
C LEU A 65 -0.23 -1.56 -0.09
N VAL A 66 -1.28 -1.47 -0.89
CA VAL A 66 -2.33 -0.46 -0.72
C VAL A 66 -3.55 -1.15 -0.12
N PHE A 67 -3.94 -0.72 1.07
CA PHE A 67 -5.20 -1.14 1.68
C PHE A 67 -6.27 -0.12 1.32
N GLY A 68 -7.45 -0.60 0.91
CA GLY A 68 -8.53 0.26 0.47
C GLY A 68 -9.90 -0.20 0.95
N GLU A 69 -10.73 0.75 1.37
CA GLU A 69 -12.12 0.55 1.74
C GLU A 69 -12.98 1.46 0.87
N CYS A 70 -13.91 0.87 0.13
CA CYS A 70 -14.83 1.57 -0.78
C CYS A 70 -16.26 1.30 -0.29
N GLN A 71 -17.06 2.36 -0.16
CA GLN A 71 -18.49 2.25 0.14
C GLN A 71 -19.30 1.89 -1.10
#